data_AF-A0A6S7JQ47-F1
#
_entry.id   AF-A0A6S7JQ47-F1
#
_cell.length_a   1.000
_cell.length_b   1.000
_cell.length_c   1.000
_cell.angle_alpha   90.00
_cell.angle_beta   90.00
_cell.angle_gamma   90.00
#
_symmetry.space_group_name_H-M   'P 1'
#
loop_
_entity.id
_entity.type
_entity.pdbx_description
1 polymer ?
#
loop_
_entity_poly.entity_id
_entity_poly.type
_entity_poly.pdbx_seq_one_letter_code
_entity_poly.pdbx_strand_id
1 'polypeptide(L)'
;MVVTGCDSLNQFYMHSNLGRALQDVCKELIEHPPSFIQYQNHAAVSSPQSYMRPTAVEDIPSSVSTTLVETEIDDDSTSKDKLEGFSKITRTLDNCSVEELKDLQNNPEKLMKLIFDADLINSSTRNREDQMIRLEKIAGENIEYGPKLYEARQRLVDKYDELSQLRDEFDKWSSIQNDLLETHTRDNLHLALQLGVSEMDEKAEKVAEQFLNENTLEIEEFIRTFTEKRKLTHIRHWKQENVLRL
;
A
#
# COMPACT_ATOMS: atom_id res chain seq x y z
N MET A 1 -14.46 -14.16 4.06
CA MET A 1 -13.15 -14.00 4.73
C MET A 1 -13.46 -13.39 6.09
N VAL A 2 -13.27 -14.14 7.18
CA VAL A 2 -13.51 -13.67 8.55
C VAL A 2 -12.15 -13.40 9.17
N VAL A 3 -11.94 -12.21 9.70
CA VAL A 3 -10.71 -11.84 10.38
C VAL A 3 -10.80 -12.33 11.82
N THR A 4 -10.01 -13.34 12.16
CA THR A 4 -9.93 -13.86 13.54
C THR A 4 -9.28 -12.84 14.46
N GLY A 5 -9.84 -12.62 15.65
CA GLY A 5 -9.28 -11.69 16.65
C GLY A 5 -9.72 -10.23 16.52
N CYS A 6 -10.45 -9.85 15.47
CA CYS A 6 -10.92 -8.47 15.27
C CYS A 6 -12.40 -8.41 14.85
N ASP A 7 -13.31 -8.57 15.81
CA ASP A 7 -14.76 -8.54 15.56
C ASP A 7 -15.26 -7.19 15.03
N SER A 8 -14.64 -6.08 15.45
CA SER A 8 -14.95 -4.73 14.96
C SER A 8 -14.72 -4.57 13.45
N LEU A 9 -13.82 -5.37 12.87
CA LEU A 9 -13.55 -5.38 11.42
C LEU A 9 -14.55 -6.27 10.68
N ASN A 10 -14.96 -7.39 11.28
CA ASN A 10 -15.94 -8.30 10.72
C ASN A 10 -17.36 -7.69 10.64
N GLN A 11 -17.65 -6.70 11.48
CA GLN A 11 -18.95 -6.01 11.56
C GLN A 11 -18.88 -4.55 11.07
N PHE A 12 -17.87 -4.21 10.28
CA PHE A 12 -17.68 -2.82 9.84
C PHE A 12 -18.75 -2.40 8.83
N TYR A 13 -19.50 -1.33 9.13
CA TYR A 13 -20.53 -0.75 8.27
C TYR A 13 -20.46 0.79 8.32
N MET A 14 -21.33 1.48 7.55
CA MET A 14 -21.28 2.93 7.31
C MET A 14 -21.31 3.82 8.58
N HIS A 15 -21.72 3.28 9.72
CA HIS A 15 -21.75 3.99 11.01
C HIS A 15 -20.76 3.44 12.05
N SER A 16 -19.89 2.51 11.65
CA SER A 16 -18.88 1.93 12.53
C SER A 16 -17.73 2.90 12.79
N ASN A 17 -17.18 2.86 14.00
CA ASN A 17 -16.09 3.74 14.39
C ASN A 17 -14.74 3.19 13.88
N LEU A 18 -14.22 3.82 12.83
CA LEU A 18 -12.95 3.44 12.20
C LEU A 18 -11.77 3.49 13.19
N GLY A 19 -11.71 4.50 14.04
CA GLY A 19 -10.63 4.65 15.02
C GLY A 19 -10.56 3.45 15.97
N ARG A 20 -11.72 2.96 16.42
CA ARG A 20 -11.81 1.79 17.30
C ARG A 20 -11.44 0.49 16.57
N ALA A 21 -11.90 0.32 15.34
CA ALA A 21 -11.56 -0.85 14.53
C ALA A 21 -10.05 -0.94 14.25
N LEU A 22 -9.39 0.18 13.93
CA LEU A 22 -7.95 0.23 13.73
C LEU A 22 -7.18 -0.06 15.04
N GLN A 23 -7.67 0.44 16.17
CA GLN A 23 -7.05 0.21 17.46
C GLN A 23 -7.12 -1.27 17.88
N ASP A 24 -8.24 -1.93 17.58
CA ASP A 24 -8.40 -3.38 17.81
C ASP A 24 -7.44 -4.19 16.94
N VAL A 25 -7.27 -3.82 15.66
CA VAL A 25 -6.30 -4.49 14.75
C VAL A 25 -4.85 -4.30 15.21
N CYS A 26 -4.47 -3.08 15.58
CA CYS A 26 -3.13 -2.81 16.10
C CYS A 26 -2.87 -3.61 17.39
N LYS A 27 -3.87 -3.68 18.28
CA LYS A 27 -3.77 -4.44 19.51
C LYS A 27 -3.60 -5.94 19.24
N GLU A 28 -4.36 -6.50 18.32
CA GLU A 28 -4.28 -7.91 17.93
C GLU A 28 -2.90 -8.25 17.33
N LEU A 29 -2.34 -7.37 16.49
CA LEU A 29 -1.00 -7.57 15.92
C LEU A 29 0.13 -7.44 16.95
N ILE A 30 -0.10 -6.71 18.04
CA ILE A 30 0.86 -6.56 19.15
C ILE A 30 0.77 -7.77 20.09
N GLU A 31 -0.44 -8.22 20.42
CA GLU A 31 -0.67 -9.35 21.33
C GLU A 31 -0.38 -10.70 20.65
N HIS A 32 -0.64 -10.79 19.34
CA HIS A 32 -0.41 -11.98 18.52
C HIS A 32 0.45 -11.60 17.30
N PRO A 33 1.78 -11.38 17.49
CA PRO A 33 2.66 -11.05 16.39
C PRO A 33 2.68 -12.20 15.37
N PRO A 34 2.54 -11.91 14.07
CA PRO A 34 2.55 -12.95 13.04
C PRO A 34 3.89 -13.69 13.06
N SER A 35 3.83 -15.01 13.23
CA SER A 35 5.00 -15.88 13.15
C SER A 35 5.42 -16.00 11.70
N PHE A 36 6.46 -15.26 11.30
CA PHE A 36 7.11 -15.48 10.02
C PHE A 36 7.92 -16.78 10.12
N ILE A 37 7.58 -17.79 9.30
CA ILE A 37 8.37 -19.01 9.18
C ILE A 37 9.74 -18.60 8.63
N GLN A 38 10.71 -18.48 9.53
CA GLN A 38 12.10 -18.29 9.16
C GLN A 38 12.65 -19.66 8.78
N TYR A 39 12.60 -19.97 7.49
CA TYR A 39 13.22 -21.18 6.98
C TYR A 39 14.72 -21.18 7.33
N GLN A 40 15.12 -22.26 7.97
CA GLN A 40 16.46 -22.55 8.39
C GLN A 40 17.37 -22.56 7.16
N ASN A 41 18.33 -21.63 7.10
CA ASN A 41 19.38 -21.61 6.07
C ASN A 41 20.10 -22.96 6.07
N HIS A 42 19.76 -23.84 5.13
CA HIS A 42 20.62 -24.96 4.80
C HIS A 42 21.82 -24.40 4.03
N ALA A 43 23.01 -24.73 4.54
CA ALA A 43 24.30 -24.19 4.13
C ALA A 43 24.46 -24.12 2.61
N ALA A 44 24.90 -22.93 2.14
CA ALA A 44 25.33 -22.70 0.79
C ALA A 44 26.40 -23.72 0.38
N VAL A 45 26.04 -24.66 -0.50
CA VAL A 45 27.03 -25.36 -1.33
C VAL A 45 27.55 -24.35 -2.33
N SER A 46 28.80 -23.95 -2.14
CA SER A 46 29.58 -23.12 -3.05
C SER A 46 29.60 -23.72 -4.46
N SER A 47 29.10 -22.97 -5.44
CA SER A 47 29.53 -23.08 -6.84
C SER A 47 29.58 -21.69 -7.48
N PRO A 48 30.60 -21.38 -8.29
CA PRO A 48 30.89 -20.01 -8.70
C PRO A 48 30.11 -19.65 -9.96
N GLN A 49 29.04 -18.86 -9.83
CA GLN A 49 28.53 -18.08 -10.96
C GLN A 49 28.33 -16.63 -10.55
N SER A 50 29.27 -15.82 -11.03
CA SER A 50 29.25 -14.38 -11.02
C SER A 50 28.14 -13.86 -11.95
N TYR A 51 27.02 -13.45 -11.38
CA TYR A 51 26.10 -12.52 -12.02
C TYR A 51 26.31 -11.14 -11.39
N MET A 52 26.80 -10.20 -12.19
CA MET A 52 26.90 -8.79 -11.82
C MET A 52 25.48 -8.25 -11.61
N ARG A 53 25.17 -7.90 -10.37
CA ARG A 53 23.99 -7.12 -9.99
C ARG A 53 24.16 -5.69 -10.52
N PRO A 54 23.27 -5.16 -11.37
CA PRO A 54 23.26 -3.74 -11.66
C PRO A 54 22.89 -2.96 -10.39
N THR A 55 23.79 -2.11 -9.95
CA THR A 55 23.59 -1.14 -8.88
C THR A 55 22.84 0.09 -9.37
N ALA A 56 22.06 0.68 -8.45
CA ALA A 56 21.39 1.99 -8.48
C ALA A 56 19.95 2.02 -9.04
N VAL A 57 18.97 1.99 -8.13
CA VAL A 57 18.14 3.17 -7.78
C VAL A 57 17.80 3.08 -6.28
N GLU A 58 18.16 4.12 -5.54
CA GLU A 58 17.89 4.29 -4.10
C GLU A 58 16.41 4.64 -3.84
N ASP A 59 15.97 4.35 -2.61
CA ASP A 59 14.71 4.72 -1.95
C ASP A 59 13.39 4.02 -2.37
N ILE A 60 13.19 2.81 -1.83
CA ILE A 60 11.85 2.25 -1.56
C ILE A 60 11.89 1.54 -0.19
N PRO A 61 10.88 1.68 0.70
CA PRO A 61 10.88 1.03 2.00
C PRO A 61 10.94 -0.50 1.87
N SER A 62 11.86 -1.11 2.62
CA SER A 62 12.07 -2.56 2.70
C SER A 62 10.90 -3.25 3.41
N SER A 63 9.79 -3.48 2.71
CA SER A 63 8.74 -4.43 3.10
C SER A 63 8.03 -4.97 1.87
N VAL A 64 8.74 -5.74 1.05
CA VAL A 64 8.10 -6.68 0.12
C VAL A 64 8.78 -8.02 0.31
N SER A 65 8.25 -8.81 1.24
CA SER A 65 8.51 -10.25 1.25
C SER A 65 7.92 -10.81 -0.04
N THR A 66 8.77 -11.10 -1.02
CA THR A 66 8.38 -11.87 -2.19
C THR A 66 8.09 -13.29 -1.71
N THR A 67 6.82 -13.60 -1.51
CA THR A 67 6.37 -14.99 -1.36
C THR A 67 6.65 -15.68 -2.70
N LEU A 68 7.73 -16.47 -2.75
CA LEU A 68 7.90 -17.47 -3.80
C LEU A 68 6.71 -18.42 -3.67
N VAL A 69 5.90 -18.48 -4.72
CA VAL A 69 4.90 -19.52 -4.89
C VAL A 69 5.67 -20.83 -4.92
N GLU A 70 5.57 -21.62 -3.85
CA GLU A 70 5.96 -23.02 -3.84
C GLU A 70 5.04 -23.74 -4.83
N THR A 71 5.43 -23.76 -6.11
CA THR A 71 5.01 -24.85 -6.98
C THR A 71 5.68 -26.09 -6.44
N GLU A 72 4.87 -27.02 -5.92
CA GLU A 72 5.25 -28.35 -5.48
C GLU A 72 6.35 -28.92 -6.39
N ILE A 73 7.60 -28.80 -5.93
CA ILE A 73 8.70 -29.53 -6.51
C ILE A 73 8.46 -30.94 -6.03
N ASP A 74 8.02 -31.78 -6.96
CA ASP A 74 7.88 -33.23 -6.80
C ASP A 74 9.28 -33.86 -6.64
N ASP A 75 9.96 -33.50 -5.55
CA ASP A 75 11.32 -33.91 -5.16
C ASP A 75 11.38 -35.40 -4.74
N ASP A 76 10.22 -36.03 -4.67
CA ASP A 76 10.04 -37.44 -4.33
C ASP A 76 10.39 -38.37 -5.52
N SER A 77 10.30 -37.88 -6.76
CA SER A 77 10.58 -38.66 -7.97
C SER A 77 12.07 -38.98 -8.17
N THR A 78 12.95 -38.01 -7.92
CA THR A 78 14.41 -38.17 -8.11
C THR A 78 15.03 -39.11 -7.06
N SER A 79 14.48 -39.11 -5.85
CA SER A 79 14.93 -39.96 -4.75
C SER A 79 14.52 -41.41 -4.95
N LYS A 80 13.32 -41.65 -5.51
CA LYS A 80 12.80 -42.99 -5.81
C LYS A 80 13.55 -43.69 -6.94
N ASP A 81 13.83 -43.02 -8.05
CA ASP A 81 14.51 -43.64 -9.19
C ASP A 81 15.97 -44.03 -8.91
N LYS A 82 16.69 -43.21 -8.11
CA LYS A 82 18.03 -43.57 -7.63
C LYS A 82 17.96 -44.75 -6.67
N LEU A 83 17.02 -44.73 -5.72
CA LEU A 83 16.82 -45.80 -4.74
C LEU A 83 16.49 -47.14 -5.42
N GLU A 84 15.69 -47.11 -6.49
CA GLU A 84 15.34 -48.27 -7.31
C GLU A 84 16.56 -48.86 -8.04
N GLY A 85 17.38 -48.01 -8.66
CA GLY A 85 18.61 -48.43 -9.35
C GLY A 85 19.65 -49.02 -8.39
N PHE A 86 19.86 -48.39 -7.23
CA PHE A 86 20.75 -48.92 -6.19
C PHE A 86 20.21 -50.22 -5.59
N SER A 87 18.89 -50.33 -5.35
CA SER A 87 18.23 -51.54 -4.84
C SER A 87 18.37 -52.72 -5.79
N LYS A 88 18.29 -52.49 -7.12
CA LYS A 88 18.56 -53.51 -8.14
C LYS A 88 20.00 -54.00 -8.08
N ILE A 89 20.98 -53.10 -7.91
CA ILE A 89 22.40 -53.44 -7.79
C ILE A 89 22.67 -54.22 -6.51
N THR A 90 22.16 -53.79 -5.35
CA THR A 90 22.39 -54.51 -4.09
C THR A 90 21.76 -55.90 -4.12
N ARG A 91 20.56 -56.04 -4.70
CA ARG A 91 19.91 -57.34 -4.85
C ARG A 91 20.65 -58.27 -5.80
N THR A 92 21.27 -57.77 -6.86
CA THR A 92 22.08 -58.62 -7.75
C THR A 92 23.38 -59.04 -7.08
N LEU A 93 24.03 -58.14 -6.33
CA LEU A 93 25.23 -58.45 -5.54
C LEU A 93 24.98 -59.47 -4.43
N ASP A 94 23.83 -59.40 -3.74
CA ASP A 94 23.44 -60.35 -2.69
C ASP A 94 23.25 -61.78 -3.19
N ASN A 95 22.99 -61.95 -4.49
CA ASN A 95 22.77 -63.26 -5.13
C ASN A 95 24.04 -63.84 -5.80
N CYS A 96 25.17 -63.12 -5.78
CA CYS A 96 26.43 -63.60 -6.35
C CYS A 96 27.24 -64.44 -5.36
N SER A 97 27.92 -65.46 -5.86
CA SER A 97 28.86 -66.28 -5.07
C SER A 97 30.16 -65.53 -4.77
N VAL A 98 30.93 -66.01 -3.79
CA VAL A 98 32.21 -65.39 -3.38
C VAL A 98 33.22 -65.33 -4.52
N GLU A 99 33.22 -66.32 -5.41
CA GLU A 99 34.11 -66.37 -6.58
C GLU A 99 33.70 -65.35 -7.65
N GLU A 100 32.39 -65.20 -7.89
CA GLU A 100 31.84 -64.20 -8.81
C GLU A 100 32.02 -62.76 -8.30
N LEU A 101 31.86 -62.53 -6.99
CA LEU A 101 32.12 -61.23 -6.37
C LEU A 101 33.61 -60.85 -6.49
N LYS A 102 34.52 -61.82 -6.33
CA LYS A 102 35.96 -61.61 -6.50
C LYS A 102 36.32 -61.34 -7.96
N ASP A 103 35.66 -62.01 -8.89
CA ASP A 103 35.81 -61.78 -10.33
C ASP A 103 35.24 -60.42 -10.77
N LEU A 104 34.12 -59.98 -10.17
CA LEU A 104 33.51 -58.67 -10.39
C LEU A 104 34.38 -57.54 -9.80
N GLN A 105 34.99 -57.76 -8.64
CA GLN A 105 35.91 -56.82 -8.01
C GLN A 105 37.19 -56.61 -8.84
N ASN A 106 37.69 -57.67 -9.47
CA ASN A 106 38.91 -57.62 -10.27
C ASN A 106 38.67 -57.16 -11.72
N ASN A 107 37.41 -57.07 -12.18
CA ASN A 107 37.06 -56.69 -13.54
C ASN A 107 36.13 -55.45 -13.58
N PRO A 108 36.68 -54.24 -13.77
CA PRO A 108 35.89 -53.01 -13.76
C PRO A 108 34.84 -52.94 -14.90
N GLU A 109 35.07 -53.63 -16.01
CA GLU A 109 34.11 -53.68 -17.13
C GLU A 109 32.81 -54.40 -16.76
N LYS A 110 32.89 -55.47 -15.95
CA LYS A 110 31.71 -56.21 -15.47
C LYS A 110 30.88 -55.37 -14.49
N LEU A 111 31.57 -54.58 -13.64
CA LEU A 111 30.92 -53.64 -12.73
C LEU A 111 30.21 -52.52 -13.51
N MET A 112 30.86 -51.97 -14.54
CA MET A 112 30.26 -50.95 -15.39
C MET A 112 29.02 -51.47 -16.12
N LYS A 113 29.08 -52.72 -16.62
CA LYS A 113 27.91 -53.39 -17.21
C LYS A 113 26.76 -53.53 -16.21
N LEU A 114 27.03 -53.91 -14.96
CA LEU A 114 26.02 -53.99 -13.90
C LEU A 114 25.35 -52.62 -13.63
N ILE A 115 26.13 -51.54 -13.62
CA ILE A 115 25.62 -50.17 -13.46
C ILE A 115 24.73 -49.76 -14.65
N PHE A 116 25.08 -50.15 -15.88
CA PHE A 116 24.26 -49.91 -17.07
C PHE A 116 23.00 -50.79 -17.09
N ASP A 117 23.10 -52.07 -16.70
CA ASP A 117 21.97 -53.00 -16.60
C ASP A 117 20.95 -52.55 -15.53
N ALA A 118 21.42 -51.86 -14.49
CA ALA A 118 20.57 -51.23 -13.48
C ALA A 118 19.95 -49.88 -13.91
N ASP A 119 20.23 -49.42 -15.13
CA ASP A 119 19.71 -48.19 -15.78
C ASP A 119 19.95 -46.88 -15.01
N LEU A 120 20.87 -46.87 -14.03
CA LEU A 120 21.08 -45.76 -13.11
C LEU A 120 21.63 -44.50 -13.81
N ILE A 121 22.49 -44.68 -14.82
CA ILE A 121 23.09 -43.57 -15.57
C ILE A 121 22.06 -42.94 -16.50
N ASN A 122 21.24 -43.75 -17.18
CA ASN A 122 20.23 -43.23 -18.11
C ASN A 122 19.08 -42.57 -17.36
N SER A 123 18.61 -43.14 -16.24
CA SER A 123 17.58 -42.51 -15.41
C SER A 123 18.05 -41.17 -14.85
N SER A 124 19.29 -41.11 -14.35
CA SER A 124 19.89 -39.85 -13.90
C SER A 124 20.06 -38.84 -15.04
N THR A 125 20.39 -39.30 -16.25
CA THR A 125 20.54 -38.42 -17.42
C THR A 125 19.20 -37.87 -17.90
N ARG A 126 18.15 -38.71 -17.94
CA ARG A 126 16.78 -38.29 -18.26
C ARG A 126 16.26 -37.28 -17.25
N ASN A 127 16.41 -37.56 -15.95
CA ASN A 127 16.00 -36.62 -14.92
C ASN A 127 16.72 -35.27 -15.04
N ARG A 128 18.04 -35.27 -15.31
CA ARG A 128 18.78 -34.02 -15.55
C ARG A 128 18.20 -33.23 -16.74
N GLU A 129 17.82 -33.91 -17.81
CA GLU A 129 17.23 -33.29 -18.99
C GLU A 129 15.82 -32.75 -18.72
N ASP A 130 14.99 -33.51 -18.00
CA ASP A 130 13.68 -33.06 -17.54
C ASP A 130 13.79 -31.82 -16.64
N GLN A 131 14.75 -31.80 -15.71
CA GLN A 131 15.03 -30.62 -14.89
C GLN A 131 15.51 -29.43 -15.74
N MET A 132 16.34 -29.67 -16.76
CA MET A 132 16.78 -28.61 -17.66
C MET A 132 15.61 -27.98 -18.41
N ILE A 133 14.69 -28.79 -18.94
CA ILE A 133 13.48 -28.34 -19.63
C ILE A 133 12.59 -27.53 -18.68
N ARG A 134 12.41 -27.99 -17.43
CA ARG A 134 11.64 -27.27 -16.41
C ARG A 134 12.28 -25.90 -16.09
N LEU A 135 13.60 -25.87 -15.92
CA LEU A 135 14.33 -24.63 -15.66
C LEU A 135 14.22 -23.65 -16.83
N GLU A 136 14.35 -24.13 -18.07
CA GLU A 136 14.18 -23.31 -19.26
C GLU A 136 12.77 -22.73 -19.35
N LYS A 137 11.74 -23.54 -19.06
CA LYS A 137 10.35 -23.09 -19.01
C LYS A 137 10.16 -21.99 -17.97
N ILE A 138 10.63 -22.20 -16.74
CA ILE A 138 10.51 -21.21 -15.64
C ILE A 138 11.28 -19.93 -15.98
N ALA A 139 12.47 -20.05 -16.57
CA ALA A 139 13.26 -18.90 -17.01
C ALA A 139 12.52 -18.11 -18.10
N GLY A 140 11.90 -18.80 -19.06
CA GLY A 140 11.06 -18.19 -20.09
C GLY A 140 9.86 -17.44 -19.50
N GLU A 141 9.13 -18.07 -18.58
CA GLU A 141 8.01 -17.46 -17.85
C GLU A 141 8.47 -16.21 -17.07
N ASN A 142 9.60 -16.30 -16.36
CA ASN A 142 10.16 -15.15 -15.62
C ASN A 142 10.51 -13.97 -16.53
N ILE A 143 11.09 -14.25 -17.71
CA ILE A 143 11.37 -13.21 -18.71
C ILE A 143 10.08 -12.57 -19.22
N GLU A 144 9.00 -13.34 -19.39
CA GLU A 144 7.69 -12.83 -19.82
C GLU A 144 6.98 -12.02 -18.72
N TYR A 145 7.09 -12.43 -17.46
CA TYR A 145 6.45 -11.73 -16.33
C TYR A 145 7.13 -10.42 -15.97
N GLY A 146 8.45 -10.30 -16.15
CA GLY A 146 9.22 -9.08 -15.90
C GLY A 146 8.57 -7.79 -16.46
N PRO A 147 8.31 -7.69 -17.78
CA PRO A 147 7.68 -6.50 -18.36
C PRO A 147 6.24 -6.29 -17.89
N LYS A 148 5.45 -7.36 -17.71
CA LYS A 148 4.06 -7.26 -17.22
C LYS A 148 3.98 -6.69 -15.80
N LEU A 149 4.88 -7.13 -14.93
CA LEU A 149 4.99 -6.62 -13.56
C LEU A 149 5.46 -5.16 -13.55
N TYR A 150 6.41 -4.81 -14.42
CA TYR A 150 6.87 -3.44 -14.57
C TYR A 150 5.72 -2.52 -15.04
N GLU A 151 4.95 -2.93 -16.04
CA GLU A 151 3.80 -2.18 -16.54
C GLU A 151 2.70 -2.04 -15.47
N ALA A 152 2.40 -3.12 -14.73
CA ALA A 152 1.44 -3.07 -13.63
C ALA A 152 1.90 -2.11 -12.52
N ARG A 153 3.19 -2.13 -12.18
CA ARG A 153 3.79 -1.20 -11.22
C ARG A 153 3.70 0.25 -11.71
N GLN A 154 4.03 0.52 -12.97
CA GLN A 154 3.94 1.86 -13.52
C GLN A 154 2.50 2.39 -13.48
N ARG A 155 1.53 1.58 -13.91
CA ARG A 155 0.10 1.94 -13.83
C ARG A 155 -0.35 2.25 -12.41
N LEU A 156 0.16 1.52 -11.41
CA LEU A 156 -0.14 1.77 -10.01
C LEU A 156 0.44 3.11 -9.54
N VAL A 157 1.68 3.43 -9.92
CA VAL A 157 2.33 4.71 -9.61
C VAL A 157 1.54 5.85 -10.25
N ASP A 158 1.22 5.76 -11.55
CA ASP A 158 0.46 6.79 -12.25
C ASP A 158 -0.92 7.04 -11.59
N LYS A 159 -1.59 5.96 -11.17
CA LYS A 159 -2.88 6.06 -10.46
C LYS A 159 -2.75 6.65 -9.06
N TYR A 160 -1.66 6.35 -8.36
CA TYR A 160 -1.38 6.94 -7.06
C TYR A 160 -1.11 8.43 -7.18
N ASP A 161 -0.37 8.85 -8.20
CA ASP A 161 -0.09 10.27 -8.47
C ASP A 161 -1.37 11.03 -8.81
N GLU A 162 -2.23 10.46 -9.65
CA GLU A 162 -3.57 11.01 -9.97
C GLU A 162 -4.43 11.16 -8.70
N LEU A 163 -4.44 10.14 -7.83
CA LEU A 163 -5.16 10.18 -6.56
C LEU A 163 -4.60 11.28 -5.63
N SER A 164 -3.27 11.41 -5.55
CA SER A 164 -2.63 12.43 -4.72
C SER A 164 -3.00 13.84 -5.19
N GLN A 165 -2.96 14.09 -6.51
CA GLN A 165 -3.37 15.39 -7.07
C GLN A 165 -4.83 15.70 -6.75
N LEU A 166 -5.73 14.72 -6.92
CA LEU A 166 -7.14 14.91 -6.66
C LEU A 166 -7.43 15.14 -5.16
N ARG A 167 -6.69 14.47 -4.27
CA ARG A 167 -6.74 14.73 -2.82
C ARG A 167 -6.30 16.16 -2.52
N ASP A 168 -5.19 16.61 -3.07
CA ASP A 168 -4.67 17.95 -2.80
C ASP A 168 -5.63 19.05 -3.30
N GLU A 169 -6.28 18.83 -4.46
CA GLU A 169 -7.36 19.70 -4.94
C GLU A 169 -8.58 19.68 -4.02
N PHE A 170 -9.02 18.50 -3.59
CA PHE A 170 -10.13 18.36 -2.66
C PHE A 170 -9.87 19.08 -1.33
N ASP A 171 -8.69 18.87 -0.74
CA ASP A 171 -8.28 19.49 0.53
C ASP A 171 -8.25 21.02 0.40
N LYS A 172 -7.76 21.54 -0.74
CA LYS A 172 -7.80 22.97 -1.05
C LYS A 172 -9.23 23.50 -1.09
N TRP A 173 -10.13 22.85 -1.82
CA TRP A 173 -11.53 23.30 -1.93
C TRP A 173 -12.27 23.16 -0.60
N SER A 174 -12.01 22.09 0.15
CA SER A 174 -12.57 21.87 1.47
C SER A 174 -12.12 22.95 2.45
N SER A 175 -10.83 23.34 2.43
CA SER A 175 -10.32 24.45 3.25
C SER A 175 -11.03 25.76 2.90
N ILE A 176 -11.12 26.11 1.61
CA ILE A 176 -11.80 27.34 1.17
C ILE A 176 -13.27 27.32 1.61
N GLN A 177 -13.95 26.18 1.48
CA GLN A 177 -15.32 26.02 1.91
C GLN A 177 -15.46 26.21 3.43
N ASN A 178 -14.57 25.61 4.22
CA ASN A 178 -14.59 25.74 5.68
C ASN A 178 -14.34 27.19 6.10
N ASP A 179 -13.38 27.89 5.49
CA ASP A 179 -13.12 29.30 5.75
C ASP A 179 -14.36 30.16 5.46
N LEU A 180 -15.02 29.92 4.31
CA LEU A 180 -16.26 30.61 3.95
C LEU A 180 -17.39 30.31 4.94
N LEU A 181 -17.54 29.05 5.36
CA LEU A 181 -18.54 28.66 6.35
C LEU A 181 -18.27 29.32 7.71
N GLU A 182 -17.01 29.40 8.12
CA GLU A 182 -16.61 30.06 9.37
C GLU A 182 -16.92 31.57 9.31
N THR A 183 -16.49 32.25 8.24
CA THR A 183 -16.75 33.70 8.06
C THR A 183 -18.24 34.04 7.97
N HIS A 184 -19.05 33.16 7.37
CA HIS A 184 -20.48 33.36 7.15
C HIS A 184 -21.37 32.62 8.16
N THR A 185 -20.83 32.21 9.30
CA THR A 185 -21.65 31.75 10.41
C THR A 185 -22.62 32.86 10.84
N ARG A 186 -23.78 32.43 11.37
CA ARG A 186 -24.83 33.33 11.86
C ARG A 186 -24.31 34.32 12.91
N ASP A 187 -23.43 33.83 13.78
CA ASP A 187 -22.86 34.63 14.87
C ASP A 187 -21.85 35.66 14.32
N ASN A 188 -21.01 35.27 13.34
CA ASN A 188 -20.10 36.21 12.67
C ASN A 188 -20.86 37.25 11.84
N LEU A 189 -21.95 36.85 11.17
CA LEU A 189 -22.81 37.79 10.45
C LEU A 189 -23.53 38.76 11.40
N HIS A 190 -24.01 38.28 12.55
CA HIS A 190 -24.57 39.13 13.59
C HIS A 190 -23.55 40.14 14.10
N LEU A 191 -22.33 39.69 14.42
CA LEU A 191 -21.23 40.56 14.88
C LEU A 191 -20.85 41.59 13.81
N ALA A 192 -20.72 41.19 12.55
CA ALA A 192 -20.41 42.08 11.43
C ALA A 192 -21.50 43.15 11.25
N LEU A 193 -22.77 42.76 11.39
CA LEU A 193 -23.89 43.71 11.36
C LEU A 193 -23.84 44.67 12.56
N GLN A 194 -23.55 44.17 13.77
CA GLN A 194 -23.40 44.99 14.97
C GLN A 194 -22.31 46.05 14.84
N LEU A 195 -21.13 45.65 14.35
CA LEU A 195 -20.03 46.56 14.07
C LEU A 195 -20.44 47.59 13.01
N GLY A 196 -21.10 47.16 11.94
CA GLY A 196 -21.58 48.04 10.88
C GLY A 196 -22.71 48.98 11.30
N VAL A 197 -23.49 48.67 12.35
CA VAL A 197 -24.44 49.59 12.98
C VAL A 197 -23.68 50.66 13.74
N SER A 198 -22.76 50.26 14.63
CA SER A 198 -21.94 51.18 15.42
C SER A 198 -21.14 52.14 14.54
N GLU A 199 -20.54 51.64 13.45
CA GLU A 199 -19.78 52.45 12.50
C GLU A 199 -20.65 53.50 11.79
N MET A 200 -21.86 53.14 11.40
CA MET A 200 -22.76 54.07 10.69
C MET A 200 -23.38 55.09 11.63
N ASP A 201 -23.64 54.71 12.88
CA ASP A 201 -24.07 55.67 13.91
C ASP A 201 -22.95 56.65 14.26
N GLU A 202 -21.70 56.20 14.39
CA GLU A 202 -20.56 57.11 14.57
C GLU A 202 -20.39 58.05 13.37
N LYS A 203 -20.56 57.55 12.14
CA LYS A 203 -20.54 58.39 10.93
C LYS A 203 -21.69 59.39 10.91
N ALA A 204 -22.89 59.01 11.36
CA ALA A 204 -24.03 59.92 11.46
C ALA A 204 -23.78 61.02 12.50
N GLU A 205 -23.18 60.66 13.65
CA GLU A 205 -22.80 61.63 14.68
C GLU A 205 -21.75 62.61 14.19
N LYS A 206 -20.70 62.13 13.49
CA LYS A 206 -19.70 62.99 12.85
C LYS A 206 -20.33 63.98 11.87
N VAL A 207 -21.30 63.55 11.07
CA VAL A 207 -22.03 64.45 10.15
C VAL A 207 -22.83 65.51 10.93
N ALA A 208 -23.42 65.15 12.06
CA ALA A 208 -24.11 66.09 12.94
C ALA A 208 -23.14 67.08 13.60
N GLU A 209 -22.00 66.61 14.11
CA GLU A 209 -20.95 67.43 14.69
C GLU A 209 -20.37 68.42 13.67
N GLN A 210 -20.10 67.98 12.43
CA GLN A 210 -19.61 68.86 11.36
C GLN A 210 -20.60 69.97 11.03
N PHE A 211 -21.90 69.64 10.99
CA PHE A 211 -22.95 70.63 10.75
C PHE A 211 -23.06 71.65 11.90
N LEU A 212 -22.99 71.19 13.16
CA LEU A 212 -23.18 72.05 14.34
C LEU A 212 -21.94 72.86 14.74
N ASN A 213 -20.75 72.26 14.65
CA ASN A 213 -19.52 72.82 15.21
C ASN A 213 -18.61 73.46 14.16
N GLU A 214 -18.50 72.83 12.99
CA GLU A 214 -17.55 73.25 11.95
C GLU A 214 -18.22 74.17 10.92
N ASN A 215 -19.55 74.15 10.83
CA ASN A 215 -20.36 74.96 9.93
C ASN A 215 -19.93 74.80 8.45
N THR A 216 -19.34 73.65 8.12
CA THR A 216 -18.76 73.29 6.82
C THR A 216 -19.78 72.68 5.85
N LEU A 217 -20.90 72.15 6.37
CA LEU A 217 -21.97 71.55 5.57
C LEU A 217 -23.14 72.52 5.34
N GLU A 218 -23.62 72.58 4.09
CA GLU A 218 -24.91 73.19 3.77
C GLU A 218 -26.08 72.35 4.28
N ILE A 219 -27.20 73.00 4.60
CA ILE A 219 -28.38 72.36 5.22
C ILE A 219 -28.92 71.21 4.36
N GLU A 220 -29.04 71.39 3.04
CA GLU A 220 -29.56 70.35 2.15
C GLU A 220 -28.62 69.13 2.08
N GLU A 221 -27.31 69.35 2.11
CA GLU A 221 -26.32 68.29 2.11
C GLU A 221 -26.29 67.54 3.44
N PHE A 222 -26.43 68.25 4.56
CA PHE A 222 -26.58 67.66 5.88
C PHE A 222 -27.81 66.74 5.93
N ILE A 223 -28.99 67.25 5.54
CA ILE A 223 -30.24 66.47 5.57
C ILE A 223 -30.08 65.20 4.72
N ARG A 224 -29.51 65.31 3.51
CA ARG A 224 -29.29 64.18 2.62
C ARG A 224 -28.40 63.12 3.27
N THR A 225 -27.22 63.50 3.71
CA THR A 225 -26.18 62.58 4.20
C THR A 225 -26.55 61.99 5.57
N PHE A 226 -27.02 62.80 6.51
CA PHE A 226 -27.44 62.35 7.84
C PHE A 226 -28.60 61.36 7.76
N THR A 227 -29.63 61.68 6.97
CA THR A 227 -30.78 60.80 6.78
C THR A 227 -30.39 59.48 6.12
N GLU A 228 -29.48 59.52 5.15
CA GLU A 228 -28.93 58.32 4.52
C GLU A 228 -28.20 57.42 5.53
N LYS A 229 -27.32 57.98 6.36
CA LYS A 229 -26.58 57.23 7.39
C LYS A 229 -27.52 56.64 8.44
N ARG A 230 -28.47 57.42 8.98
CA ARG A 230 -29.47 56.93 9.93
C ARG A 230 -30.37 55.85 9.35
N LYS A 231 -30.81 56.00 8.09
CA LYS A 231 -31.57 54.95 7.39
C LYS A 231 -30.76 53.65 7.30
N LEU A 232 -29.48 53.72 6.96
CA LEU A 232 -28.61 52.54 6.90
C LEU A 232 -28.38 51.92 8.29
N THR A 233 -28.20 52.71 9.35
CA THR A 233 -28.15 52.21 10.73
C THR A 233 -29.39 51.39 11.04
N HIS A 234 -30.59 51.96 10.86
CA HIS A 234 -31.83 51.28 11.22
C HIS A 234 -32.05 49.99 10.41
N ILE A 235 -31.74 50.01 9.10
CA ILE A 235 -31.83 48.80 8.27
C ILE A 235 -30.86 47.73 8.76
N ARG A 236 -29.62 48.08 9.08
CA ARG A 236 -28.62 47.12 9.58
C ARG A 236 -28.99 46.58 10.96
N HIS A 237 -29.46 47.43 11.85
CA HIS A 237 -29.92 47.04 13.19
C HIS A 237 -31.10 46.07 13.11
N TRP A 238 -32.10 46.39 12.28
CA TRP A 238 -33.21 45.45 12.04
C TRP A 238 -32.71 44.12 11.47
N LYS A 239 -31.80 44.13 10.49
CA LYS A 239 -31.21 42.89 9.97
C LYS A 239 -30.46 42.10 11.05
N GLN A 240 -29.71 42.79 11.91
CA GLN A 240 -28.96 42.20 13.02
C GLN A 240 -29.90 41.44 13.98
N GLU A 241 -30.99 42.07 14.42
CA GLU A 241 -31.95 41.45 15.34
C GLU A 241 -32.63 40.21 14.75
N ASN A 242 -32.83 40.18 13.44
CA ASN A 242 -33.49 39.08 12.76
C ASN A 242 -32.54 37.94 12.37
N VAL A 243 -31.25 38.21 12.21
CA VAL A 243 -30.29 37.19 11.74
C VAL A 243 -30.11 36.03 12.73
N LEU A 244 -30.30 36.29 14.03
CA LEU A 244 -30.26 35.27 15.10
C LEU A 244 -31.59 34.53 15.33
N ARG A 245 -32.68 34.98 14.68
CA ARG A 245 -34.01 34.37 14.80
C ARG A 245 -34.28 33.33 13.72
N LEU A 246 -33.46 33.30 12.69
CA LEU A 246 -33.39 32.27 11.66
C LEU A 246 -32.45 31.14 12.11
#